data_AF-A0A951WIE7-F1
#
_entry.id   AF-A0A951WIE7-F1
#
_cell.length_a   1.000
_cell.length_b   1.000
_cell.length_c   1.000
_cell.angle_alpha   90.00
_cell.angle_beta   90.00
_cell.angle_gamma   90.00
#
_symmetry.space_group_name_H-M   'P 1'
#
loop_
_entity.id
_entity.type
_entity.pdbx_description
1 polymer ?
#
loop_
_entity_poly.entity_id
_entity_poly.type
_entity_poly.pdbx_seq_one_letter_code
_entity_poly.pdbx_strand_id
1 'polypeptide(L)'
;SYTWVENWTYTSFYTWANYNIHNRGIGFPFNSYQQVQFSFDYFGFNSMIISANIAYSEKGENSLENSFGATFEKFPMGTVEDILNLNLRATYFFAWNWISEIVLSYDNIGNHEHILSKTLNRFKCDFNLKVSF
;
A
#
# COMPACT_ATOMS: atom_id res chain seq x y z
N SER A 1 -8.67 9.56 1.21
CA SER A 1 -7.91 9.60 -0.04
C SER A 1 -8.47 8.56 -1.00
N TYR A 2 -8.60 8.89 -2.28
CA TYR A 2 -8.97 7.94 -3.32
C TYR A 2 -7.93 8.06 -4.44
N THR A 3 -7.27 6.96 -4.74
CA THR A 3 -6.25 6.88 -5.78
C THR A 3 -6.68 5.81 -6.77
N TRP A 4 -6.84 6.20 -8.03
CA TRP A 4 -7.16 5.26 -9.10
C TRP A 4 -6.14 5.42 -10.22
N VAL A 5 -5.54 4.31 -10.61
CA VAL A 5 -4.63 4.17 -11.73
C VAL A 5 -5.30 3.21 -12.70
N GLU A 6 -5.66 3.71 -13.88
CA GLU A 6 -6.30 2.90 -14.93
C GLU A 6 -5.39 1.74 -15.37
N ASN A 7 -5.98 0.75 -16.04
CA ASN A 7 -5.35 -0.46 -16.58
C ASN A 7 -4.14 -0.23 -17.52
N TRP A 8 -3.79 1.02 -17.79
CA TRP A 8 -2.91 1.44 -18.89
C TRP A 8 -1.86 2.46 -18.50
N THR A 9 -1.79 2.84 -17.22
CA THR A 9 -1.18 4.13 -16.89
C THR A 9 0.34 4.12 -16.76
N TYR A 10 1.04 2.98 -16.82
CA TYR A 10 2.47 2.93 -16.45
C TYR A 10 3.48 2.31 -17.42
N THR A 11 3.05 1.68 -18.51
CA THR A 11 3.95 1.10 -19.52
C THR A 11 3.92 1.91 -20.82
N SER A 12 4.59 3.05 -20.82
CA SER A 12 5.03 3.71 -22.04
C SER A 12 6.30 3.05 -22.58
N PHE A 13 6.62 3.17 -23.87
CA PHE A 13 7.90 2.70 -24.45
C PHE A 13 9.13 3.18 -23.64
N TYR A 14 9.08 4.39 -23.08
CA TYR A 14 10.16 4.95 -22.27
C TYR A 14 10.28 4.32 -20.87
N THR A 15 9.16 4.01 -20.20
CA THR A 15 9.20 3.35 -18.88
C THR A 15 9.51 1.86 -18.99
N TRP A 16 9.07 1.20 -20.07
CA TRP A 16 9.44 -0.18 -20.40
C TRP A 16 10.95 -0.34 -20.65
N ALA A 17 11.53 0.56 -21.45
CA ALA A 17 12.97 0.56 -21.73
C ALA A 17 13.79 0.79 -20.46
N ASN A 18 13.33 1.67 -19.56
CA ASN A 18 14.02 1.91 -18.28
C ASN A 18 13.96 0.70 -17.34
N TYR A 19 12.81 0.03 -17.26
CA TYR A 19 12.65 -1.20 -16.48
C TYR A 19 13.54 -2.33 -17.01
N ASN A 20 13.56 -2.58 -18.33
CA ASN A 20 14.35 -3.66 -18.93
C ASN A 20 15.86 -3.38 -18.95
N ILE A 21 16.28 -2.13 -19.19
CA ILE A 21 17.71 -1.80 -19.36
C ILE A 21 18.39 -1.55 -18.01
N HIS A 22 17.69 -0.97 -17.02
CA HIS A 22 18.30 -0.54 -15.75
C HIS A 22 17.75 -1.26 -14.52
N ASN A 23 16.78 -2.16 -14.69
CA ASN A 23 16.06 -2.83 -13.60
C ASN A 23 15.51 -1.84 -12.55
N ARG A 24 15.19 -0.62 -12.99
CA ARG A 24 14.74 0.50 -12.16
C ARG A 24 13.58 1.18 -12.85
N GLY A 25 12.42 1.12 -12.21
CA GLY A 25 11.25 1.86 -12.64
C GLY A 25 11.03 3.13 -11.88
N ILE A 26 10.53 4.13 -12.60
CA ILE A 26 10.01 5.37 -12.01
C ILE A 26 8.49 5.21 -11.98
N GLY A 27 7.94 4.75 -10.84
CA GLY A 27 6.49 4.72 -10.56
C GLY A 27 5.89 3.34 -10.25
N PHE A 28 4.56 3.21 -10.33
CA PHE A 28 3.80 2.01 -9.92
C PHE A 28 3.95 0.88 -10.95
N PRO A 29 4.64 -0.24 -10.63
CA PRO A 29 4.89 -1.34 -11.58
C PRO A 29 3.70 -2.30 -11.70
N PHE A 30 2.48 -1.77 -11.78
CA PHE A 30 1.28 -2.60 -11.81
C PHE A 30 0.46 -2.22 -13.04
N ASN A 31 0.01 -3.24 -13.77
CA ASN A 31 -0.84 -3.03 -14.95
C ASN A 31 -2.17 -2.38 -14.56
N SER A 32 -2.67 -2.63 -13.36
CA SER A 32 -3.86 -1.99 -12.80
C SER A 32 -3.68 -1.77 -11.30
N TYR A 33 -4.09 -0.59 -10.80
CA TYR A 33 -4.02 -0.30 -9.37
C TYR A 33 -5.16 0.62 -8.95
N GLN A 34 -5.93 0.18 -7.97
CA GLN A 34 -6.97 0.99 -7.35
C GLN A 34 -6.77 0.97 -5.85
N GLN A 35 -6.90 2.11 -5.19
CA GLN A 35 -6.82 2.22 -3.73
C GLN A 35 -7.85 3.21 -3.20
N VAL A 36 -8.58 2.76 -2.18
CA VAL A 36 -9.42 3.59 -1.33
C VAL A 36 -8.79 3.62 0.05
N GLN A 37 -8.53 4.81 0.59
CA GLN A 37 -7.88 4.96 1.89
C GLN A 37 -8.62 5.97 2.76
N PHE A 38 -8.90 5.57 4.00
CA PHE A 38 -9.42 6.43 5.05
C PHE A 38 -8.35 6.61 6.11
N SER A 39 -8.04 7.87 6.43
CA SER A 39 -7.11 8.24 7.49
C SER A 39 -7.85 9.09 8.50
N PHE A 40 -7.60 8.83 9.78
CA PHE A 40 -8.11 9.60 10.89
C PHE A 40 -6.95 9.90 11.83
N ASP A 41 -6.77 11.17 12.18
CA ASP A 41 -5.75 11.62 13.11
C ASP A 41 -6.40 12.46 14.21
N TYR A 42 -6.08 12.15 15.46
CA TYR A 42 -6.58 12.84 16.64
C TYR A 42 -5.42 13.33 17.51
N PHE A 43 -5.42 14.64 17.78
CA PHE A 43 -4.32 15.36 18.45
C PHE A 43 -4.76 16.00 19.78
N GLY A 44 -5.57 15.33 20.60
CA GLY A 44 -6.35 16.03 21.63
C GLY A 44 -6.09 15.68 23.09
N PHE A 45 -5.80 14.43 23.43
CA PHE A 45 -5.88 14.00 24.83
C PHE A 45 -4.52 13.72 25.45
N ASN A 46 -4.17 14.49 26.48
CA ASN A 46 -3.04 14.22 27.38
C ASN A 46 -1.71 13.94 26.65
N SER A 47 -1.30 14.82 25.74
CA SER A 47 -0.06 14.67 24.97
C SER A 47 0.01 13.34 24.20
N MET A 48 -1.12 12.90 23.66
CA MET A 48 -1.23 11.70 22.82
C MET A 48 -1.70 12.06 21.42
N ILE A 49 -1.12 11.38 20.43
CA ILE A 49 -1.55 11.38 19.04
C ILE A 49 -2.05 9.97 18.71
N ILE A 50 -3.28 9.87 18.23
CA ILE A 50 -3.83 8.62 17.71
C ILE A 50 -4.03 8.79 16.21
N SER A 51 -3.46 7.88 15.44
CA SER A 51 -3.64 7.78 13.99
C SER A 51 -4.24 6.43 13.65
N ALA A 52 -5.28 6.43 12.83
CA ALA A 52 -5.88 5.23 12.28
C ALA A 52 -5.92 5.34 10.75
N ASN A 53 -5.52 4.26 10.08
CA ASN A 53 -5.53 4.16 8.64
C ASN A 53 -6.18 2.85 8.21
N ILE A 54 -7.11 2.93 7.27
CA ILE A 54 -7.73 1.79 6.64
C ILE A 54 -7.56 1.99 5.14
N ALA A 55 -6.92 1.05 4.47
CA ALA A 55 -6.72 1.09 3.03
C ALA A 55 -7.18 -0.22 2.41
N TYR A 56 -8.04 -0.14 1.41
CA TYR A 56 -8.31 -1.26 0.51
C TYR A 56 -7.67 -0.94 -0.84
N SER A 57 -6.91 -1.88 -1.40
CA SER A 57 -6.33 -1.74 -2.72
C SER A 57 -6.44 -3.02 -3.52
N GLU A 58 -6.70 -2.87 -4.81
CA GLU A 58 -6.68 -3.93 -5.81
C GLU A 58 -5.44 -3.71 -6.69
N LYS A 59 -4.65 -4.77 -6.88
CA LYS A 59 -3.40 -4.71 -7.62
C LYS A 59 -3.37 -5.78 -8.71
N GLY A 60 -3.24 -5.37 -9.96
CA GLY A 60 -3.05 -6.27 -11.10
C GLY A 60 -1.67 -6.89 -11.15
N GLU A 61 -1.57 -7.95 -11.95
CA GLU A 61 -0.31 -8.66 -12.18
C GLU A 61 0.74 -7.72 -12.80
N ASN A 62 1.98 -7.85 -12.31
CA ASN A 62 3.12 -7.17 -12.88
C ASN A 62 3.77 -8.09 -13.94
N SER A 63 3.24 -8.08 -15.16
CA SER A 63 3.89 -8.76 -16.29
C SER A 63 4.55 -7.73 -17.20
N LEU A 64 5.88 -7.64 -17.12
CA LEU A 64 6.71 -6.81 -18.00
C LEU A 64 6.84 -7.40 -19.43
N GLU A 65 6.44 -8.66 -19.61
CA GLU A 65 6.54 -9.38 -20.88
C GLU A 65 5.42 -9.00 -21.87
N ASN A 66 4.26 -8.58 -21.37
CA ASN A 66 3.12 -8.22 -22.21
C ASN A 66 3.12 -6.71 -22.50
N SER A 67 4.15 -6.25 -23.21
CA SER A 67 4.54 -4.83 -23.24
C SER A 67 3.58 -3.92 -24.02
N PHE A 68 2.68 -4.46 -24.86
CA PHE A 68 1.84 -3.65 -25.78
C PHE A 68 0.50 -4.33 -26.15
N GLY A 69 -0.25 -4.88 -25.20
CA GLY A 69 -1.54 -5.50 -25.50
C GLY A 69 -2.67 -4.49 -25.62
N ALA A 70 -2.78 -3.72 -26.72
CA ALA A 70 -3.73 -2.62 -26.97
C ALA A 70 -5.23 -3.02 -27.00
N THR A 71 -5.73 -3.63 -25.93
CA THR A 71 -7.14 -3.99 -25.75
C THR A 71 -7.78 -3.09 -24.68
N PHE A 72 -8.90 -2.45 -25.03
CA PHE A 72 -9.76 -1.75 -24.07
C PHE A 72 -10.46 -2.79 -23.17
N GLU A 73 -9.75 -3.26 -22.15
CA GLU A 73 -10.29 -4.21 -21.19
C GLU A 73 -10.86 -3.50 -19.96
N LYS A 74 -12.03 -3.96 -19.52
CA LYS A 74 -12.72 -3.43 -18.34
C LYS A 74 -11.90 -3.77 -17.10
N PHE A 75 -11.70 -2.79 -16.22
CA PHE A 75 -11.10 -3.04 -14.91
C PHE A 75 -11.96 -4.02 -14.08
N PRO A 76 -11.35 -4.96 -13.34
CA PRO A 76 -9.92 -5.29 -13.29
C PRO A 76 -9.46 -6.24 -14.44
N MET A 77 -8.24 -6.02 -14.95
CA MET A 77 -7.60 -6.91 -15.93
C MET A 77 -6.98 -8.13 -15.21
N GLY A 78 -7.48 -9.33 -15.49
CA GLY A 78 -6.96 -10.59 -14.91
C GLY A 78 -7.26 -10.79 -13.42
N THR A 79 -6.53 -11.71 -12.77
CA THR A 79 -6.65 -11.94 -11.31
C THR A 79 -5.90 -10.86 -10.55
N VAL A 80 -6.62 -10.04 -9.79
CA VAL A 80 -6.03 -9.00 -8.93
C VAL A 80 -5.75 -9.52 -7.53
N GLU A 81 -4.65 -9.04 -6.94
CA GLU A 81 -4.40 -9.14 -5.50
C GLU A 81 -5.27 -8.12 -4.77
N ASP A 82 -6.14 -8.61 -3.89
CA ASP A 82 -6.95 -7.79 -2.99
C ASP A 82 -6.17 -7.55 -1.71
N ILE A 83 -5.95 -6.30 -1.31
CA ILE A 83 -5.16 -5.97 -0.13
C ILE A 83 -5.96 -5.05 0.77
N LEU A 84 -6.30 -5.53 1.96
CA LEU A 84 -6.84 -4.73 3.04
C LEU A 84 -5.74 -4.48 4.08
N ASN A 85 -5.36 -3.23 4.26
CA ASN A 85 -4.41 -2.79 5.27
C ASN A 85 -5.13 -2.00 6.36
N LEU A 86 -4.91 -2.39 7.61
CA LEU A 86 -5.35 -1.68 8.80
C LEU A 86 -4.11 -1.26 9.58
N ASN A 87 -3.95 0.02 9.83
CA ASN A 87 -2.84 0.56 10.62
C ASN A 87 -3.39 1.42 11.76
N LEU A 88 -2.98 1.14 12.98
CA LEU A 88 -3.29 1.93 14.15
C LEU A 88 -1.97 2.34 14.81
N ARG A 89 -1.81 3.63 15.05
CA ARG A 89 -0.64 4.19 15.72
C ARG A 89 -1.10 5.02 16.89
N ALA A 90 -0.54 4.77 18.06
CA ALA A 90 -0.70 5.60 19.24
C ALA A 90 0.68 6.08 19.68
N THR A 91 0.85 7.39 19.74
CA THR A 91 2.07 8.05 20.19
C THR A 91 1.76 8.84 21.44
N TYR A 92 2.53 8.66 22.50
CA TYR A 92 2.38 9.38 23.76
C TYR A 92 3.68 10.11 24.09
N PHE A 93 3.56 11.39 24.42
CA PHE A 93 4.66 12.27 24.79
C PHE A 93 4.64 12.46 26.31
N PHE A 94 5.66 11.97 26.99
CA PHE A 94 5.87 12.19 28.41
C PHE A 94 6.45 13.58 28.67
N ALA A 95 6.17 14.15 29.85
CA ALA A 95 6.96 15.26 30.38
C ALA A 95 8.40 14.76 30.59
N TRP A 96 9.41 15.53 30.12
CA TRP A 96 10.85 15.19 30.05
C TRP A 96 11.34 14.49 28.77
N ASN A 97 10.67 14.72 27.64
CA ASN A 97 11.13 14.37 26.29
C ASN A 97 11.16 12.88 25.96
N TRP A 98 10.44 12.02 26.70
CA TRP A 98 10.26 10.63 26.31
C TRP A 98 9.06 10.51 25.37
N ILE A 99 9.20 9.68 24.34
CA ILE A 99 8.16 9.37 23.38
C ILE A 99 7.99 7.85 23.35
N SER A 100 6.79 7.37 23.69
CA SER A 100 6.40 5.99 23.46
C SER A 100 5.44 5.89 22.28
N GLU A 101 5.67 4.95 21.40
CA GLU A 101 4.85 4.68 20.24
C GLU A 101 4.50 3.20 20.17
N ILE A 102 3.22 2.92 19.92
CA ILE A 102 2.73 1.59 19.55
C ILE A 102 2.17 1.69 18.13
N VAL A 103 2.59 0.78 17.26
CA VAL A 103 2.05 0.62 15.92
C VAL A 103 1.51 -0.80 15.78
N LEU A 104 0.22 -0.91 15.48
CA LEU A 104 -0.44 -2.14 15.09
C LEU A 104 -0.70 -2.07 13.59
N SER A 105 -0.32 -3.12 12.87
CA SER A 105 -0.57 -3.25 11.43
C SER A 105 -1.15 -4.62 11.14
N TYR A 106 -2.18 -4.67 10.32
CA TYR A 106 -2.80 -5.89 9.87
C TYR A 106 -3.04 -5.79 8.37
N ASP A 107 -2.49 -6.76 7.64
CA ASP A 107 -2.64 -6.86 6.20
C ASP A 107 -3.36 -8.19 5.89
N ASN A 108 -4.49 -8.10 5.20
CA ASN A 108 -5.18 -9.24 4.61
C ASN A 108 -5.01 -9.14 3.09
N ILE A 109 -4.36 -10.16 2.51
CA ILE A 109 -4.10 -10.24 1.08
C ILE A 109 -4.89 -11.42 0.52
N GLY A 110 -5.91 -11.12 -0.29
CA GLY A 110 -6.63 -12.07 -1.13
C GLY A 110 -5.94 -12.24 -2.47
N ASN A 111 -6.11 -13.43 -3.06
CA ASN A 111 -5.50 -13.83 -4.33
C ASN A 111 -3.99 -13.57 -4.39
N HIS A 112 -3.27 -13.84 -3.30
CA HIS A 112 -1.86 -13.54 -3.17
C HIS A 112 -1.04 -14.18 -4.31
N GLU A 113 -0.08 -13.45 -4.85
CA GLU A 113 0.70 -13.79 -6.05
C GLU A 113 -0.18 -14.02 -7.28
N HIS A 114 -1.36 -13.40 -7.33
CA HIS A 114 -2.34 -13.53 -8.41
C HIS A 114 -2.90 -14.97 -8.57
N ILE A 115 -2.78 -15.79 -7.51
CA ILE A 115 -3.32 -17.15 -7.44
C ILE A 115 -4.70 -17.11 -6.77
N LEU A 116 -5.74 -17.48 -7.51
CA LEU A 116 -7.12 -17.54 -7.03
C LEU A 116 -7.24 -18.27 -5.68
N SER A 117 -7.96 -17.65 -4.75
CA SER A 117 -8.26 -18.19 -3.41
C SER A 117 -7.05 -18.38 -2.48
N LYS A 118 -5.84 -17.96 -2.88
CA LYS A 118 -4.68 -17.92 -1.98
C LYS A 118 -4.79 -16.70 -1.08
N THR A 119 -4.91 -16.91 0.22
CA THR A 119 -5.00 -15.82 1.20
C THR A 119 -3.75 -15.75 2.05
N LEU A 120 -3.30 -14.54 2.37
CA LEU A 120 -2.21 -14.31 3.29
C LEU A 120 -2.63 -13.25 4.32
N ASN A 121 -2.48 -13.59 5.59
CA ASN A 121 -2.73 -12.67 6.70
C ASN A 121 -1.41 -12.33 7.36
N ARG A 122 -1.14 -11.05 7.56
CA ARG A 122 0.03 -10.57 8.29
C ARG A 122 -0.44 -9.67 9.42
N PHE A 123 0.04 -9.95 10.61
CA PHE A 123 -0.16 -9.09 11.76
C PHE A 123 1.20 -8.65 12.28
N LYS A 124 1.34 -7.37 12.55
CA LYS A 124 2.56 -6.76 13.08
C LYS A 124 2.20 -5.85 14.24
N CYS A 125 2.98 -5.95 15.31
CA CYS A 125 2.93 -5.05 16.44
C CYS A 125 4.35 -4.56 16.68
N ASP A 126 4.56 -3.25 16.56
CA ASP A 126 5.82 -2.59 16.87
C ASP A 126 5.64 -1.69 18.10
N PHE A 127 6.57 -1.78 19.03
CA PHE A 127 6.67 -0.87 20.17
C PHE A 127 8.00 -0.14 20.10
N ASN A 128 7.96 1.19 20.15
CA ASN A 128 9.13 2.05 20.12
C ASN A 128 9.13 2.96 21.34
N LEU A 129 10.27 3.06 22.01
CA LEU A 129 10.51 4.02 23.08
C LEU A 129 11.74 4.84 22.71
N LYS A 130 11.60 6.17 22.67
CA LYS A 130 12.66 7.08 22.24
C LYS A 130 12.77 8.25 23.21
N VAL A 131 13.98 8.78 23.34
CA VAL A 131 14.25 10.04 24.03
C VAL A 131 14.50 11.10 22.96
N SER A 132 13.70 12.16 22.97
CA SER A 132 13.92 13.35 22.16
C SER A 132 14.91 14.26 22.90
N PHE A 133 15.99 14.68 22.24
CA PHE A 133 16.93 15.67 22.78
C PHE A 133 16.64 17.05 22.21
#